data_AF-A0A6L8GFZ0-F1
#
_entry.id   AF-A0A6L8GFZ0-F1
#
_cell.length_a   1.000
_cell.length_b   1.000
_cell.length_c   1.000
_cell.angle_alpha   90.00
_cell.angle_beta   90.00
_cell.angle_gamma   90.00
#
_symmetry.space_group_name_H-M   'P 1'
#
loop_
_entity.id
_entity.type
_entity.pdbx_description
1 polymer ?
#
loop_
_entity_poly.entity_id
_entity_poly.type
_entity_poly.pdbx_seq_one_letter_code
_entity_poly.pdbx_strand_id
1 'polypeptide(L)'
;MERRVYFVLGDLLCNAAAGAAAGGAVALFAGGGWSPALGMVAGMAAGGVAAMVLAPAAGLLFGVLEVMLPMMMSGMAAGMLAGMAASSGTLSAGAAAARGAVTGLLVLAATYLVNAYLRRRGSKWTY
;
A
#
# COMPACT_ATOMS: atom_id res chain seq x y z
N MET A 1 -13.39 1.96 11.08
CA MET A 1 -12.08 2.00 11.73
C MET A 1 -12.30 2.05 13.21
N GLU A 2 -12.35 0.87 13.79
CA GLU A 2 -12.30 0.69 15.24
C GLU A 2 -11.01 1.31 15.82
N ARG A 3 -11.13 1.98 16.96
CA ARG A 3 -10.02 2.68 17.62
C ARG A 3 -9.25 1.83 18.63
N ARG A 4 -9.58 0.53 18.74
CA ARG A 4 -8.87 -0.34 19.66
C ARG A 4 -7.43 -0.48 19.17
N VAL A 5 -6.48 -0.30 20.09
CA VAL A 5 -5.03 -0.26 19.79
C VAL A 5 -4.57 -1.46 18.97
N TYR A 6 -5.14 -2.65 19.22
CA TYR A 6 -4.88 -3.88 18.48
C TYR A 6 -5.11 -3.76 16.96
N PHE A 7 -6.24 -3.17 16.54
CA PHE A 7 -6.56 -3.02 15.11
C PHE A 7 -5.69 -1.98 14.43
N VAL A 8 -5.35 -0.89 15.12
CA VAL A 8 -4.46 0.15 14.59
C VAL A 8 -3.03 -0.39 14.38
N LEU A 9 -2.52 -1.20 15.32
CA LEU A 9 -1.22 -1.85 15.17
C LEU A 9 -1.23 -2.88 14.04
N GLY A 10 -2.31 -3.66 13.93
CA GLY A 10 -2.52 -4.59 12.82
C GLY A 10 -2.50 -3.87 11.46
N ASP A 11 -3.26 -2.79 11.33
CA ASP A 11 -3.29 -1.95 10.13
C ASP A 11 -1.91 -1.43 9.74
N LEU A 12 -1.15 -0.94 10.73
CA LEU A 12 0.19 -0.40 10.52
C LEU A 12 1.13 -1.46 9.96
N LEU A 13 1.16 -2.63 10.59
CA LEU A 13 2.01 -3.75 10.19
C LEU A 13 1.59 -4.31 8.82
N CYS A 14 0.29 -4.48 8.59
CA CYS A 14 -0.23 -5.01 7.33
C CYS A 14 0.03 -4.07 6.15
N ASN A 15 -0.12 -2.75 6.33
CA ASN A 15 0.15 -1.78 5.27
C ASN A 15 1.66 -1.61 5.00
N ALA A 16 2.49 -1.61 6.04
CA ALA A 16 3.93 -1.62 5.89
C ALA A 16 4.41 -2.89 5.16
N ALA A 17 3.90 -4.06 5.55
CA ALA A 17 4.23 -5.34 4.92
C ALA A 17 3.76 -5.40 3.45
N ALA A 18 2.54 -4.95 3.16
CA ALA A 18 2.01 -4.92 1.79
C ALA A 18 2.82 -3.96 0.89
N GLY A 19 3.15 -2.77 1.41
CA GLY A 19 4.01 -1.83 0.71
C GLY A 19 5.41 -2.38 0.47
N ALA A 20 6.01 -3.01 1.48
CA ALA A 20 7.33 -3.63 1.37
C ALA A 20 7.34 -4.79 0.36
N ALA A 21 6.33 -5.65 0.40
CA ALA A 21 6.17 -6.75 -0.53
C ALA A 21 5.99 -6.26 -1.97
N ALA A 22 5.17 -5.21 -2.18
CA ALA A 22 4.99 -4.59 -3.48
C ALA A 22 6.31 -4.00 -4.02
N GLY A 23 7.02 -3.22 -3.23
CA GLY A 23 8.31 -2.64 -3.63
C GLY A 23 9.38 -3.70 -3.90
N GLY A 24 9.45 -4.72 -3.05
CA GLY A 24 10.38 -5.85 -3.21
C GLY A 24 10.06 -6.69 -4.46
N ALA A 25 8.78 -6.98 -4.71
CA ALA A 25 8.36 -7.73 -5.89
C ALA A 25 8.75 -7.00 -7.19
N VAL A 26 8.57 -5.68 -7.24
CA VAL A 26 8.94 -4.88 -8.40
C VAL A 26 10.45 -4.87 -8.66
N ALA A 27 11.26 -4.88 -7.59
CA ALA A 27 12.73 -4.95 -7.72
C ALA A 27 13.24 -6.27 -8.32
N LEU A 28 12.42 -7.33 -8.40
CA LEU A 28 12.81 -8.61 -9.00
C LEU A 28 12.82 -8.58 -10.54
N PHE A 29 12.06 -7.67 -11.15
CA PHE A 29 11.87 -7.68 -12.62
C PHE A 29 11.99 -6.29 -13.27
N ALA A 30 11.81 -5.20 -12.53
CA ALA A 30 11.94 -3.86 -13.08
C ALA A 30 13.42 -3.43 -13.10
N GLY A 31 13.88 -2.94 -14.25
CA GLY A 31 15.25 -2.46 -14.43
C GLY A 31 15.31 -1.12 -15.16
N GLY A 32 16.46 -0.45 -15.08
CA GLY A 32 16.67 0.91 -15.60
C GLY A 32 16.57 1.09 -17.12
N GLY A 33 16.31 0.01 -17.87
CA GLY A 33 16.02 0.07 -19.31
C GLY A 33 14.53 0.21 -19.64
N TRP A 34 13.64 0.17 -18.65
CA TRP A 34 12.20 0.27 -18.85
C TRP A 34 11.79 1.72 -19.07
N SER A 35 10.78 1.96 -19.91
CA SER A 35 10.15 3.28 -19.95
C SER A 35 9.40 3.54 -18.63
N PRO A 36 9.33 4.79 -18.13
CA PRO A 36 8.62 5.09 -16.89
C PRO A 36 7.15 4.66 -16.89
N ALA A 37 6.49 4.72 -18.06
CA ALA A 37 5.12 4.25 -18.22
C ALA A 37 5.00 2.73 -18.03
N LEU A 38 5.92 1.94 -18.60
CA LEU A 38 5.97 0.49 -18.40
C LEU A 38 6.27 0.15 -16.94
N GLY A 39 7.21 0.85 -16.31
CA GLY A 39 7.53 0.71 -14.89
C GLY A 39 6.32 0.95 -14.01
N MET A 40 5.53 2.00 -14.27
CA MET A 40 4.28 2.27 -13.55
C MET A 40 3.26 1.14 -13.67
N VAL A 41 2.95 0.69 -14.90
CA VAL A 41 1.90 -0.31 -15.14
C VAL A 41 2.27 -1.66 -14.54
N ALA A 42 3.50 -2.12 -14.78
CA ALA A 42 3.98 -3.38 -14.21
C ALA A 42 4.13 -3.29 -12.69
N GLY A 43 4.56 -2.14 -12.19
CA GLY A 43 4.63 -1.85 -10.77
C GLY A 43 3.27 -1.93 -10.09
N MET A 44 2.26 -1.28 -10.66
CA MET A 44 0.89 -1.32 -10.17
C MET A 44 0.32 -2.75 -10.19
N ALA A 45 0.54 -3.50 -11.27
CA ALA A 45 0.07 -4.88 -11.39
C ALA A 45 0.72 -5.79 -10.34
N ALA A 46 2.05 -5.76 -10.21
CA ALA A 46 2.76 -6.56 -9.23
C ALA A 46 2.41 -6.16 -7.78
N GLY A 47 2.31 -4.86 -7.50
CA GLY A 47 1.90 -4.35 -6.19
C GLY A 47 0.46 -4.73 -5.84
N GLY A 48 -0.45 -4.70 -6.81
CA GLY A 48 -1.82 -5.17 -6.67
C GLY A 48 -1.90 -6.68 -6.38
N VAL A 49 -1.14 -7.50 -7.11
CA VAL A 49 -1.06 -8.95 -6.88
C VAL A 49 -0.48 -9.26 -5.49
N ALA A 50 0.62 -8.61 -5.10
CA ALA A 50 1.22 -8.77 -3.78
C ALA A 50 0.22 -8.43 -2.66
N ALA A 51 -0.51 -7.32 -2.81
CA ALA A 51 -1.55 -6.95 -1.86
C ALA A 51 -2.75 -7.92 -1.90
N MET A 52 -3.13 -8.48 -3.06
CA MET A 52 -4.23 -9.45 -3.15
C MET A 52 -3.92 -10.75 -2.41
N VAL A 53 -2.66 -11.16 -2.40
CA VAL A 53 -2.23 -12.35 -1.65
C VAL A 53 -2.21 -12.07 -0.15
N LEU A 54 -1.77 -10.88 0.27
CA LEU A 54 -1.65 -10.52 1.69
C LEU A 54 -2.98 -10.10 2.32
N ALA A 55 -3.90 -9.53 1.54
CA ALA A 55 -5.19 -8.97 1.97
C ALA A 55 -6.10 -9.97 2.71
N PRO A 56 -6.32 -11.19 2.21
CA PRO A 56 -7.15 -12.19 2.90
C PRO A 56 -6.56 -12.61 4.25
N ALA A 57 -5.24 -12.80 4.32
CA ALA A 57 -4.55 -13.19 5.54
C ALA A 57 -4.67 -12.12 6.62
N ALA A 58 -4.52 -10.84 6.26
CA ALA A 58 -4.73 -9.72 7.18
C ALA A 58 -6.21 -9.55 7.55
N GLY A 59 -7.12 -9.74 6.60
CA GLY A 59 -8.57 -9.61 6.80
C GLY A 59 -9.14 -10.61 7.81
N LEU A 60 -8.59 -11.84 7.85
CA LEU A 60 -8.95 -12.87 8.83
C LEU A 60 -8.55 -12.48 10.26
N LEU A 61 -7.47 -11.72 10.44
CA LEU A 61 -6.92 -11.36 11.75
C LEU A 61 -7.47 -10.03 12.29
N PHE A 62 -7.78 -9.07 11.41
CA PHE A 62 -8.03 -7.67 11.78
C PHE A 62 -9.33 -7.08 11.21
N GLY A 63 -10.14 -7.88 10.51
CA GLY A 63 -11.43 -7.44 9.95
C GLY A 63 -11.34 -7.20 8.44
N VAL A 64 -12.09 -8.01 7.69
CA VAL A 64 -11.95 -8.15 6.23
C VAL A 64 -12.11 -6.83 5.47
N LEU A 65 -13.11 -6.01 5.77
CA LEU A 65 -13.39 -4.82 4.95
C LEU A 65 -12.59 -3.57 5.34
N GLU A 66 -12.17 -3.44 6.60
CA GLU A 66 -11.46 -2.23 7.06
C GLU A 66 -10.00 -2.22 6.65
N VAL A 67 -9.37 -3.41 6.55
CA VAL A 67 -7.94 -3.56 6.24
C VAL A 67 -7.70 -3.75 4.74
N MET A 68 -8.62 -4.38 4.01
CA MET A 68 -8.43 -4.67 2.59
C MET A 68 -8.32 -3.41 1.72
N LEU A 69 -9.18 -2.40 1.95
CA LEU A 69 -9.16 -1.15 1.19
C LEU A 69 -7.83 -0.40 1.29
N PRO A 70 -7.32 -0.04 2.48
CA PRO A 70 -6.05 0.64 2.60
C PRO A 70 -4.89 -0.24 2.12
N MET A 71 -4.93 -1.55 2.34
CA MET A 71 -3.84 -2.44 1.89
C MET A 71 -3.74 -2.53 0.36
N MET A 72 -4.88 -2.65 -0.34
CA MET A 72 -4.91 -2.66 -1.81
C MET A 72 -4.35 -1.36 -2.37
N MET A 73 -4.78 -0.21 -1.82
CA MET A 73 -4.28 1.10 -2.21
C MET A 73 -2.77 1.24 -1.94
N SER A 74 -2.31 0.76 -0.78
CA SER A 74 -0.89 0.76 -0.40
C SER A 74 -0.05 -0.06 -1.37
N GLY A 75 -0.49 -1.28 -1.71
CA GLY A 75 0.22 -2.14 -2.65
C GLY A 75 0.33 -1.55 -4.04
N MET A 76 -0.77 -1.02 -4.59
CA MET A 76 -0.78 -0.40 -5.91
C MET A 76 0.09 0.87 -5.96
N ALA A 77 -0.02 1.75 -4.95
CA ALA A 77 0.77 2.98 -4.89
C ALA A 77 2.26 2.70 -4.69
N ALA A 78 2.60 1.78 -3.78
CA ALA A 78 3.98 1.36 -3.53
C ALA A 78 4.60 0.73 -4.79
N GLY A 79 3.88 -0.17 -5.45
CA GLY A 79 4.32 -0.84 -6.67
C GLY A 79 4.54 0.14 -7.82
N MET A 80 3.62 1.08 -8.02
CA MET A 80 3.73 2.13 -9.03
C MET A 80 4.97 3.01 -8.81
N LEU A 81 5.18 3.49 -7.58
CA LEU A 81 6.31 4.35 -7.23
C LEU A 81 7.64 3.59 -7.31
N ALA A 82 7.67 2.32 -6.89
CA ALA A 82 8.85 1.47 -7.00
C ALA A 82 9.18 1.18 -8.47
N GLY A 83 8.18 0.93 -9.33
CA GLY A 83 8.37 0.65 -10.74
C GLY A 83 8.87 1.87 -11.51
N MET A 84 8.34 3.05 -11.19
CA MET A 84 8.83 4.31 -11.73
C MET A 84 10.27 4.59 -11.27
N ALA A 85 10.58 4.36 -9.98
CA ALA A 85 11.93 4.54 -9.46
C ALA A 85 12.93 3.56 -10.10
N ALA A 86 12.54 2.30 -10.32
CA ALA A 86 13.36 1.30 -10.97
C ALA A 86 13.60 1.59 -12.47
N SER A 87 12.67 2.26 -13.14
CA SER A 87 12.86 2.73 -14.51
C SER A 87 13.85 3.91 -14.63
N SER A 88 14.02 4.68 -13.55
CA SER A 88 14.90 5.86 -13.52
C SER A 88 16.33 5.54 -13.09
N GLY A 89 16.61 4.29 -12.70
CA GLY A 89 17.93 3.84 -12.26
C GLY A 89 17.88 2.53 -11.48
N THR A 90 19.03 2.01 -11.10
CA THR A 90 19.12 0.77 -10.33
C THR A 90 18.68 1.00 -8.88
N LEU A 91 17.57 0.40 -8.48
CA LEU A 91 17.09 0.41 -7.11
C LEU A 91 17.36 -0.95 -6.46
N SER A 92 18.09 -0.98 -5.34
CA SER A 92 18.30 -2.23 -4.61
C SER A 92 16.99 -2.73 -4.01
N ALA A 93 16.81 -4.05 -3.94
CA ALA A 93 15.58 -4.66 -3.41
C ALA A 93 15.27 -4.21 -1.97
N GLY A 94 16.29 -4.05 -1.12
CA GLY A 94 16.13 -3.52 0.23
C GLY A 94 15.65 -2.07 0.27
N ALA A 95 16.18 -1.21 -0.60
CA ALA A 95 15.73 0.18 -0.70
C ALA A 95 14.32 0.30 -1.29
N ALA A 96 13.98 -0.56 -2.27
CA ALA A 96 12.65 -0.64 -2.84
C ALA A 96 11.60 -1.09 -1.81
N ALA A 97 11.92 -2.11 -1.01
CA ALA A 97 11.06 -2.58 0.07
C ALA A 97 10.88 -1.51 1.18
N ALA A 98 11.96 -0.83 1.58
CA ALA A 98 11.88 0.23 2.58
C ALA A 98 11.01 1.41 2.10
N ARG A 99 11.20 1.86 0.85
CA ARG A 99 10.34 2.89 0.23
C ARG A 99 8.89 2.42 0.14
N GLY A 100 8.68 1.18 -0.26
CA GLY A 100 7.37 0.54 -0.31
C GLY A 100 6.67 0.57 1.05
N ALA A 101 7.36 0.18 2.13
CA ALA A 101 6.82 0.24 3.48
C ALA A 101 6.41 1.66 3.87
N VAL A 102 7.26 2.65 3.62
CA VAL A 102 6.95 4.07 3.89
C VAL A 102 5.73 4.52 3.08
N THR A 103 5.63 4.15 1.80
CA THR A 103 4.46 4.51 0.98
C THR A 103 3.18 3.86 1.50
N GLY A 104 3.22 2.61 1.96
CA GLY A 104 2.06 1.95 2.56
C GLY A 104 1.61 2.62 3.86
N LEU A 105 2.54 3.06 4.70
CA LEU A 105 2.23 3.82 5.91
C LEU A 105 1.62 5.19 5.59
N LEU A 106 2.12 5.88 4.56
CA LEU A 106 1.54 7.16 4.11
C LEU A 106 0.12 6.98 3.58
N VAL A 107 -0.15 5.94 2.80
CA VAL A 107 -1.49 5.63 2.29
C VAL A 107 -2.44 5.30 3.43
N LEU A 108 -1.99 4.54 4.43
CA LEU A 108 -2.78 4.27 5.62
C LEU A 108 -3.11 5.57 6.37
N ALA A 109 -2.11 6.41 6.63
CA ALA A 109 -2.30 7.69 7.30
C ALA A 109 -3.29 8.59 6.54
N ALA A 110 -3.17 8.67 5.20
CA ALA A 110 -4.09 9.39 4.35
C ALA A 110 -5.53 8.84 4.46
N THR A 111 -5.68 7.51 4.48
CA THR A 111 -7.00 6.85 4.61
C THR A 111 -7.65 7.19 5.95
N TYR A 112 -6.88 7.16 7.05
CA TYR A 112 -7.34 7.57 8.38
C TYR A 112 -7.77 9.04 8.42
N LEU A 113 -6.97 9.94 7.81
CA LEU A 113 -7.27 11.38 7.75
C LEU A 113 -8.54 11.66 6.94
N VAL A 114 -8.67 11.05 5.77
CA VAL A 114 -9.87 11.20 4.91
C VAL A 114 -11.11 10.65 5.61
N ASN A 115 -11.02 9.48 6.24
CA ASN A 115 -12.13 8.91 7.01
C ASN A 115 -12.52 9.83 8.19
N ALA A 116 -11.56 10.39 8.92
CA ALA A 116 -11.83 11.35 10.00
C ALA A 116 -12.48 12.64 9.48
N TYR A 117 -12.05 13.15 8.33
CA TYR A 117 -12.61 14.33 7.68
C TYR A 117 -14.05 14.10 7.21
N LEU A 118 -14.32 12.96 6.56
CA LEU A 118 -15.65 12.59 6.09
C LEU A 118 -16.62 12.41 7.26
N ARG A 119 -16.20 11.79 8.37
CA ARG A 119 -17.04 11.66 9.57
C ARG A 119 -17.42 13.02 10.18
N ARG A 120 -16.49 13.99 10.18
CA ARG A 120 -16.79 15.36 10.63
C ARG A 120 -17.82 16.07 9.75
N ARG A 121 -17.84 15.80 8.43
CA ARG A 121 -18.81 16.38 7.49
C ARG A 121 -20.15 15.63 7.44
N GLY A 122 -20.12 14.30 7.54
CA GLY A 122 -21.29 13.42 7.49
C GLY A 122 -22.22 13.56 8.70
N SER A 123 -21.71 14.08 9.83
CA SER A 123 -22.53 14.45 11.00
C SER A 123 -23.62 15.49 10.71
N LYS A 124 -23.60 16.13 9.52
CA LYS A 124 -24.63 17.09 9.10
C LYS A 124 -25.81 16.46 8.34
N TRP A 125 -25.76 15.16 8.03
CA TRP A 125 -26.73 14.49 7.14
C TRP A 125 -27.66 13.48 7.84
N THR A 126 -27.64 13.41 9.17
CA THR A 126 -28.59 12.60 9.95
C THR A 126 -29.52 13.52 10.72
N TYR A 127 -30.62 13.90 10.09
CA TYR A 127 -31.86 14.42 10.70
C TYR A 127 -33.03 13.64 10.12
#